data_AF-A0A3M6K569-F1
#
_entry.id   AF-A0A3M6K569-F1
#
_cell.length_a   1.000
_cell.length_b   1.000
_cell.length_c   1.000
_cell.angle_alpha   90.00
_cell.angle_beta   90.00
_cell.angle_gamma   90.00
#
_symmetry.space_group_name_H-M   'P 1'
#
loop_
_entity.id
_entity.type
_entity.pdbx_description
1 polymer ?
#
loop_
_entity_poly.entity_id
_entity_poly.type
_entity_poly.pdbx_seq_one_letter_code
_entity_poly.pdbx_strand_id
1 'polypeptide(L)'
;MVAKTSKKKVTKTVKRQPTPAAVLKKVSSVSDSNKALQKEIKVMSKIFGENQKVLVSMKGMIDTLTSTLEHIQKQSKQINIIEEDTQKLYAGLNQVRTQSNLINKINSQTEKLENELNKVSEIQKKSKTQEISQKVEDSMNSITNNSQMIIKIAQRIDEVRDDLREVSGKTNSFLEISSEMNKLKENIEEISGKTENINTSTQVVESLKQEFEKIIEGVADASNVNAELEAIKISIDAISSKASKIDSLGGVIEGLKQQFETVSSSVNSSDAISLESIKELGGKIDKIETEINSLSHRADSTAFVGENLKVVQEDFSNFKSNVYDKTNNIEQKISSVSDTLKRQEASTEEFHKKSEKLFEEIQSVRNVTNKASSDSSKEIMALLKLSEYQSSIRMNTESKYGDAKDIEKMAKLTTEIINLFDKISVESGEKIPLPHEVRQWAVSKMLDCGDKWEIRFSDLYSILTNAIGRDMLKESIRIQQVRDIYGIRAVDEIRNDLNIS
;
A
#
# COMPACT_ATOMS: atom_id res chain seq x y z
N MET A 1 -44.60 5.52 83.31
CA MET A 1 -44.00 6.55 84.17
C MET A 1 -42.48 6.48 84.08
N VAL A 2 -41.85 7.64 84.14
CA VAL A 2 -40.43 8.02 84.38
C VAL A 2 -39.38 6.93 84.67
N ALA A 3 -38.20 7.11 84.05
CA ALA A 3 -37.00 6.28 84.16
C ALA A 3 -36.24 6.38 85.50
N LYS A 4 -35.32 5.43 85.75
CA LYS A 4 -34.15 5.63 86.62
C LYS A 4 -32.87 5.13 85.94
N THR A 5 -31.97 6.06 85.67
CA THR A 5 -30.63 5.80 85.13
C THR A 5 -29.62 5.63 86.28
N SER A 6 -28.87 4.52 86.27
CA SER A 6 -27.75 4.30 87.20
C SER A 6 -26.42 4.57 86.50
N LYS A 7 -25.81 5.74 86.80
CA LYS A 7 -24.52 6.16 86.25
C LYS A 7 -23.38 5.23 86.70
N LYS A 8 -22.67 4.62 85.75
CA LYS A 8 -21.46 3.81 86.03
C LYS A 8 -20.25 4.74 86.24
N LYS A 9 -19.59 4.63 87.39
CA LYS A 9 -18.48 5.49 87.84
C LYS A 9 -17.21 5.18 87.03
N VAL A 10 -16.74 6.13 86.21
CA VAL A 10 -15.49 5.99 85.44
C VAL A 10 -14.28 6.23 86.35
N THR A 11 -13.50 5.19 86.62
CA THR A 11 -12.25 5.26 87.37
C THR A 11 -11.12 5.69 86.41
N LYS A 12 -10.49 6.85 86.64
CA LYS A 12 -9.31 7.27 85.87
C LYS A 12 -8.10 6.38 86.21
N THR A 13 -7.66 5.56 85.27
CA THR A 13 -6.40 4.82 85.37
C THR A 13 -5.21 5.76 85.20
N VAL A 14 -4.36 5.88 86.23
CA VAL A 14 -3.12 6.66 86.19
C VAL A 14 -2.13 6.01 85.21
N LYS A 15 -1.63 6.78 84.24
CA LYS A 15 -0.60 6.30 83.30
C LYS A 15 0.75 6.17 84.02
N ARG A 16 1.14 4.95 84.41
CA ARG A 16 2.52 4.63 84.79
C ARG A 16 3.46 4.96 83.62
N GLN A 17 4.65 5.52 83.90
CA GLN A 17 5.70 5.63 82.88
C GLN A 17 6.07 4.23 82.35
N PRO A 18 6.30 4.07 81.04
CA PRO A 18 6.66 2.78 80.47
C PRO A 18 8.04 2.35 80.97
N THR A 19 8.15 1.11 81.45
CA THR A 19 9.44 0.53 81.82
C THR A 19 10.36 0.42 80.59
N PRO A 20 11.70 0.50 80.75
CA PRO A 20 12.63 0.45 79.61
C PRO A 20 12.45 -0.77 78.70
N ALA A 21 12.11 -1.94 79.26
CA ALA A 21 11.80 -3.13 78.49
C ALA A 21 10.54 -3.00 77.60
N ALA A 22 9.53 -2.25 78.03
CA ALA A 22 8.33 -1.98 77.23
C ALA A 22 8.61 -0.97 76.09
N VAL A 23 9.54 -0.03 76.31
CA VAL A 23 10.05 0.86 75.26
C VAL A 23 10.87 0.05 74.25
N LEU A 24 11.82 -0.78 74.71
CA LEU A 24 12.65 -1.63 73.86
C LEU A 24 11.80 -2.56 72.97
N LYS A 25 10.78 -3.23 73.54
CA LYS A 25 9.88 -4.10 72.76
C LYS A 25 9.10 -3.33 71.68
N LYS A 26 8.70 -2.07 71.95
CA LYS A 26 8.09 -1.21 70.92
C LYS A 26 9.10 -0.79 69.85
N VAL A 27 10.32 -0.44 70.21
CA VAL A 27 11.40 -0.10 69.26
C VAL A 27 11.73 -1.29 68.37
N SER A 28 11.83 -2.50 68.90
CA SER A 28 11.99 -3.74 68.10
C SER A 28 10.82 -3.94 67.15
N SER A 29 9.58 -3.86 67.63
CA SER A 29 8.38 -4.00 66.78
C SER A 29 8.29 -2.95 65.66
N VAL A 30 8.68 -1.71 65.93
CA VAL A 30 8.79 -0.64 64.91
C VAL A 30 9.93 -0.92 63.93
N SER A 31 11.08 -1.42 64.40
CA SER A 31 12.20 -1.81 63.55
C SER A 31 11.83 -2.94 62.59
N ASP A 32 11.12 -3.96 63.08
CA ASP A 32 10.70 -5.10 62.25
C ASP A 32 9.57 -4.70 61.27
N SER A 33 8.65 -3.83 61.68
CA SER A 33 7.66 -3.23 60.75
C SER A 33 8.33 -2.38 59.67
N ASN A 34 9.37 -1.60 60.02
CA ASN A 34 10.14 -0.82 59.05
C ASN A 34 10.93 -1.72 58.08
N LYS A 35 11.49 -2.84 58.55
CA LYS A 35 12.12 -3.85 57.66
C LYS A 35 11.10 -4.52 56.72
N ALA A 36 9.88 -4.78 57.18
CA ALA A 36 8.81 -5.30 56.35
C ALA A 36 8.43 -4.28 55.25
N LEU A 37 8.20 -3.03 55.63
CA LEU A 37 7.92 -1.93 54.70
C LEU A 37 9.05 -1.74 53.66
N GLN A 38 10.31 -1.81 54.07
CA GLN A 38 11.46 -1.74 53.15
C GLN A 38 11.48 -2.90 52.14
N LYS A 39 11.08 -4.12 52.55
CA LYS A 39 10.93 -5.26 51.62
C LYS A 39 9.80 -5.02 50.63
N GLU A 40 8.64 -4.54 51.08
CA GLU A 40 7.50 -4.22 50.23
C GLU A 40 7.84 -3.11 49.23
N ILE A 41 8.48 -2.02 49.67
CA ILE A 41 8.97 -0.95 48.79
C ILE A 41 9.90 -1.51 47.72
N LYS A 42 10.84 -2.40 48.08
CA LYS A 42 11.76 -3.03 47.13
C LYS A 42 11.05 -3.93 46.09
N VAL A 43 10.01 -4.66 46.52
CA VAL A 43 9.14 -5.41 45.60
C VAL A 43 8.37 -4.47 44.69
N MET A 44 7.84 -3.37 45.22
CA MET A 44 7.08 -2.37 44.47
C MET A 44 7.94 -1.64 43.43
N SER A 45 9.21 -1.32 43.75
CA SER A 45 10.18 -0.81 42.78
C SER A 45 10.49 -1.80 41.66
N LYS A 46 10.54 -3.11 41.96
CA LYS A 46 10.71 -4.15 40.93
C LYS A 46 9.49 -4.23 40.00
N ILE A 47 8.29 -4.23 40.57
CA ILE A 47 7.03 -4.19 39.81
C ILE A 47 6.96 -2.94 38.92
N PHE A 48 7.38 -1.77 39.42
CA PHE A 48 7.42 -0.54 38.63
C PHE A 48 8.38 -0.66 37.43
N GLY A 49 9.58 -1.22 37.62
CA GLY A 49 10.53 -1.48 36.54
C GLY A 49 10.03 -2.52 35.52
N GLU A 50 9.28 -3.53 35.95
CA GLU A 50 8.64 -4.51 35.07
C GLU A 50 7.49 -3.86 34.26
N ASN A 51 6.64 -3.07 34.90
CA ASN A 51 5.59 -2.30 34.23
C ASN A 51 6.17 -1.31 33.21
N GLN A 52 7.31 -0.68 33.49
CA GLN A 52 7.97 0.21 32.53
C GLN A 52 8.45 -0.53 31.28
N LYS A 53 8.93 -1.78 31.40
CA LYS A 53 9.26 -2.62 30.24
C LYS A 53 8.02 -2.99 29.41
N VAL A 54 6.91 -3.29 30.08
CA VAL A 54 5.63 -3.55 29.40
C VAL A 54 5.17 -2.31 28.63
N LEU A 55 5.24 -1.12 29.23
CA LEU A 55 4.89 0.14 28.55
C LEU A 55 5.78 0.43 27.33
N VAL A 56 7.09 0.16 27.41
CA VAL A 56 8.00 0.30 26.25
C VAL A 56 7.65 -0.70 25.14
N SER A 57 7.30 -1.94 25.49
CA SER A 57 6.83 -2.95 24.51
C SER A 57 5.49 -2.55 23.87
N MET A 58 4.54 -2.02 24.66
CA MET A 58 3.28 -1.48 24.15
C MET A 58 3.51 -0.29 23.20
N LYS A 59 4.46 0.60 23.51
CA LYS A 59 4.83 1.69 22.58
C LYS A 59 5.34 1.11 21.26
N GLY A 60 6.25 0.13 21.27
CA GLY A 60 6.75 -0.51 20.05
C GLY A 60 5.65 -1.19 19.22
N MET A 61 4.66 -1.81 19.86
CA MET A 61 3.47 -2.34 19.19
C MET A 61 2.59 -1.23 18.59
N ILE A 62 2.39 -0.11 19.28
CA ILE A 62 1.64 1.05 18.77
C ILE A 62 2.38 1.68 17.58
N ASP A 63 3.70 1.86 17.65
CA ASP A 63 4.51 2.39 16.55
C ASP A 63 4.39 1.47 15.31
N THR A 64 4.45 0.14 15.50
CA THR A 64 4.27 -0.87 14.44
C THR A 64 2.87 -0.85 13.83
N LEU A 65 1.83 -0.76 14.66
CA LEU A 65 0.44 -0.64 14.23
C LEU A 65 0.20 0.66 13.45
N THR A 66 0.82 1.76 13.88
CA THR A 66 0.74 3.06 13.20
C THR A 66 1.36 3.00 11.81
N SER A 67 2.56 2.42 11.68
CA SER A 67 3.20 2.19 10.38
C SER A 67 2.35 1.29 9.46
N THR A 68 1.78 0.21 10.01
CA THR A 68 0.89 -0.69 9.28
C THR A 68 -0.37 0.04 8.78
N LEU A 69 -0.95 0.90 9.62
CA LEU A 69 -2.12 1.71 9.27
C LEU A 69 -1.81 2.72 8.16
N GLU A 70 -0.64 3.37 8.19
CA GLU A 70 -0.18 4.23 7.07
C GLU A 70 -0.02 3.46 5.76
N HIS A 71 0.53 2.24 5.80
CA HIS A 71 0.65 1.39 4.62
C HIS A 71 -0.73 1.02 4.05
N ILE A 72 -1.68 0.64 4.90
CA ILE A 72 -3.07 0.36 4.49
C ILE A 72 -3.73 1.61 3.89
N GLN A 73 -3.54 2.80 4.47
CA GLN A 73 -4.06 4.05 3.91
C GLN A 73 -3.45 4.40 2.54
N LYS A 74 -2.14 4.18 2.36
CA LYS A 74 -1.46 4.36 1.06
C LYS A 74 -1.99 3.38 0.00
N GLN A 75 -2.16 2.11 0.37
CA GLN A 75 -2.74 1.08 -0.53
C GLN A 75 -4.21 1.38 -0.88
N SER A 76 -5.02 1.84 0.07
CA SER A 76 -6.41 2.25 -0.19
C SER A 76 -6.49 3.36 -1.24
N LYS A 77 -5.60 4.36 -1.19
CA LYS A 77 -5.51 5.40 -2.24
C LYS A 77 -5.15 4.84 -3.62
N GLN A 78 -4.24 3.87 -3.68
CA GLN A 78 -3.89 3.19 -4.93
C GLN A 78 -5.05 2.37 -5.49
N ILE A 79 -5.81 1.66 -4.64
CA ILE A 79 -7.00 0.91 -5.04
C ILE A 79 -8.05 1.85 -5.65
N ASN A 80 -8.29 3.02 -5.06
CA ASN A 80 -9.25 3.99 -5.61
C ASN A 80 -8.85 4.48 -7.02
N ILE A 81 -7.55 4.71 -7.27
CA ILE A 81 -7.04 5.10 -8.60
C ILE A 81 -7.24 3.95 -9.61
N ILE A 82 -6.91 2.71 -9.22
CA ILE A 82 -7.11 1.53 -10.06
C ILE A 82 -8.59 1.29 -10.37
N GLU A 83 -9.49 1.55 -9.42
CA GLU A 83 -10.93 1.47 -9.63
C GLU A 83 -11.42 2.53 -10.62
N GLU A 84 -10.97 3.78 -10.48
CA GLU A 84 -11.30 4.87 -11.40
C GLU A 84 -10.81 4.57 -12.83
N ASP A 85 -9.58 4.08 -12.99
CA ASP A 85 -9.03 3.71 -14.29
C ASP A 85 -9.72 2.48 -14.89
N THR A 86 -10.15 1.52 -14.05
CA THR A 86 -10.97 0.38 -14.49
C THR A 86 -12.34 0.85 -15.01
N GLN A 87 -12.96 1.83 -14.35
CA GLN A 87 -14.21 2.44 -14.82
C GLN A 87 -14.03 3.19 -16.16
N LYS A 88 -12.93 3.96 -16.31
CA LYS A 88 -12.58 4.62 -17.58
C LYS A 88 -12.36 3.60 -18.71
N LEU A 89 -11.64 2.51 -18.44
CA LEU A 89 -11.44 1.42 -19.40
C LEU A 89 -12.76 0.75 -19.81
N TYR A 90 -13.67 0.53 -18.87
CA TYR A 90 -14.99 -0.06 -19.16
C TYR A 90 -15.85 0.88 -20.02
N ALA A 91 -15.83 2.18 -19.74
CA ALA A 91 -16.50 3.20 -20.55
C ALA A 91 -15.91 3.27 -21.98
N GLY A 92 -14.57 3.28 -22.10
CA GLY A 92 -13.87 3.26 -23.39
C GLY A 92 -14.16 1.99 -24.20
N LEU A 93 -14.15 0.81 -23.57
CA LEU A 93 -14.49 -0.46 -24.22
C LEU A 93 -15.94 -0.47 -24.71
N ASN A 94 -16.88 0.10 -23.95
CA ASN A 94 -18.27 0.26 -24.39
C ASN A 94 -18.40 1.23 -25.58
N GLN A 95 -17.58 2.30 -25.62
CA GLN A 95 -17.50 3.20 -26.77
C GLN A 95 -16.95 2.50 -28.02
N VAL A 96 -15.88 1.70 -27.90
CA VAL A 96 -15.36 0.87 -29.00
C VAL A 96 -16.41 -0.14 -29.48
N ARG A 97 -17.17 -0.77 -28.56
CA ARG A 97 -18.26 -1.69 -28.90
C ARG A 97 -19.40 -1.01 -29.65
N THR A 98 -19.76 0.23 -29.29
CA THR A 98 -20.78 1.00 -30.03
C THR A 98 -20.27 1.48 -31.40
N GLN A 99 -18.98 1.79 -31.53
CA GLN A 99 -18.33 2.06 -32.83
C GLN A 99 -18.27 0.82 -33.74
N SER A 100 -18.06 -0.38 -33.20
CA SER A 100 -18.12 -1.63 -33.97
C SER A 100 -19.48 -1.82 -34.67
N ASN A 101 -20.58 -1.45 -34.00
CA ASN A 101 -21.92 -1.44 -34.62
C ASN A 101 -22.06 -0.39 -35.75
N LEU A 102 -21.29 0.70 -35.70
CA LEU A 102 -21.25 1.68 -36.79
C LEU A 102 -20.50 1.12 -38.01
N ILE A 103 -19.39 0.38 -37.80
CA ILE A 103 -18.65 -0.30 -38.87
C ILE A 103 -19.57 -1.27 -39.62
N ASN A 104 -20.36 -2.07 -38.91
CA ASN A 104 -21.34 -2.98 -39.52
C ASN A 104 -22.42 -2.23 -40.34
N LYS A 105 -22.89 -1.07 -39.84
CA LYS A 105 -23.84 -0.21 -40.58
C LYS A 105 -23.21 0.36 -41.86
N ILE A 106 -22.00 0.93 -41.76
CA ILE A 106 -21.23 1.46 -42.90
C ILE A 106 -21.04 0.37 -43.95
N ASN A 107 -20.64 -0.84 -43.55
CA ASN A 107 -20.44 -1.95 -44.47
C ASN A 107 -21.74 -2.30 -45.24
N SER A 108 -22.89 -2.35 -44.54
CA SER A 108 -24.20 -2.56 -45.17
C SER A 108 -24.67 -1.39 -46.07
N GLN A 109 -24.17 -0.18 -45.82
CA GLN A 109 -24.46 1.00 -46.65
C GLN A 109 -23.60 1.01 -47.91
N THR A 110 -22.32 0.62 -47.80
CA THR A 110 -21.42 0.41 -48.95
C THR A 110 -21.99 -0.65 -49.89
N GLU A 111 -22.41 -1.81 -49.37
CA GLU A 111 -23.04 -2.88 -50.14
C GLU A 111 -24.33 -2.42 -50.84
N LYS A 112 -25.16 -1.60 -50.18
CA LYS A 112 -26.35 -1.00 -50.81
C LYS A 112 -26.01 0.04 -51.89
N LEU A 113 -24.99 0.86 -51.66
CA LEU A 113 -24.52 1.85 -52.65
C LEU A 113 -23.96 1.17 -53.89
N GLU A 114 -23.20 0.08 -53.73
CA GLU A 114 -22.70 -0.75 -54.84
C GLU A 114 -23.86 -1.34 -55.66
N ASN A 115 -24.89 -1.88 -55.00
CA ASN A 115 -26.08 -2.40 -55.65
C ASN A 115 -26.90 -1.31 -56.39
N GLU A 116 -27.07 -0.12 -55.81
CA GLU A 116 -27.77 0.99 -56.47
C GLU A 116 -26.94 1.58 -57.64
N LEU A 117 -25.61 1.66 -57.50
CA LEU A 117 -24.72 2.07 -58.59
C LEU A 117 -24.85 1.15 -59.81
N ASN A 118 -24.93 -0.17 -59.57
CA ASN A 118 -25.18 -1.17 -60.60
C ASN A 118 -26.55 -0.99 -61.28
N LYS A 119 -27.62 -0.71 -60.53
CA LYS A 119 -28.95 -0.42 -61.10
C LYS A 119 -28.97 0.89 -61.92
N VAL A 120 -28.33 1.95 -61.45
CA VAL A 120 -28.24 3.23 -62.17
C VAL A 120 -27.51 3.06 -63.52
N SER A 121 -26.48 2.20 -63.56
CA SER A 121 -25.78 1.79 -64.79
C SER A 121 -26.67 1.06 -65.80
N GLU A 122 -27.68 0.31 -65.34
CA GLU A 122 -28.68 -0.32 -66.22
C GLU A 122 -29.78 0.67 -66.67
N ILE A 123 -30.29 1.50 -65.76
CA ILE A 123 -31.39 2.45 -66.05
C ILE A 123 -30.98 3.51 -67.08
N GLN A 124 -29.72 3.94 -67.11
CA GLN A 124 -29.19 4.84 -68.15
C GLN A 124 -29.31 4.29 -69.59
N LYS A 125 -29.59 3.00 -69.79
CA LYS A 125 -29.67 2.38 -71.14
C LYS A 125 -31.07 2.40 -71.77
N LYS A 126 -32.13 2.81 -71.06
CA LYS A 126 -33.51 2.77 -71.58
C LYS A 126 -34.36 3.99 -71.18
N SER A 127 -34.44 4.98 -72.06
CA SER A 127 -35.39 6.11 -71.94
C SER A 127 -36.28 6.25 -73.19
N LYS A 128 -37.57 6.55 -72.97
CA LYS A 128 -38.48 7.36 -73.81
C LYS A 128 -39.82 7.52 -73.05
N THR A 129 -40.25 8.70 -72.61
CA THR A 129 -40.66 9.92 -73.36
C THR A 129 -42.08 9.83 -73.97
N GLN A 130 -43.05 9.25 -73.26
CA GLN A 130 -44.50 9.44 -73.58
C GLN A 130 -45.44 9.56 -72.36
N GLU A 131 -44.94 9.57 -71.12
CA GLU A 131 -45.72 9.96 -69.91
C GLU A 131 -45.76 11.48 -69.67
N ILE A 132 -44.95 12.26 -70.39
CA ILE A 132 -44.55 13.61 -69.95
C ILE A 132 -45.74 14.59 -69.92
N SER A 133 -46.68 14.54 -70.86
CA SER A 133 -47.82 15.48 -70.87
C SER A 133 -48.76 15.31 -69.67
N GLN A 134 -49.08 14.07 -69.27
CA GLN A 134 -49.95 13.85 -68.10
C GLN A 134 -49.22 14.26 -66.81
N LYS A 135 -47.94 13.91 -66.73
CA LYS A 135 -47.07 14.22 -65.59
C LYS A 135 -46.82 15.72 -65.41
N VAL A 136 -46.92 16.52 -66.48
CA VAL A 136 -46.84 18.00 -66.40
C VAL A 136 -48.09 18.60 -65.75
N GLU A 137 -49.29 18.10 -66.05
CA GLU A 137 -50.54 18.54 -65.42
C GLU A 137 -50.55 18.24 -63.90
N ASP A 138 -50.21 16.99 -63.54
CA ASP A 138 -50.07 16.57 -62.13
C ASP A 138 -48.93 17.32 -61.42
N SER A 139 -47.84 17.63 -62.13
CA SER A 139 -46.76 18.48 -61.62
C SER A 139 -47.22 19.91 -61.38
N MET A 140 -48.09 20.49 -62.22
CA MET A 140 -48.53 21.88 -62.07
C MET A 140 -49.41 22.08 -60.82
N ASN A 141 -50.30 21.12 -60.55
CA ASN A 141 -51.07 21.06 -59.30
C ASN A 141 -50.15 20.80 -58.09
N SER A 142 -49.18 19.90 -58.23
CA SER A 142 -48.17 19.63 -57.18
C SER A 142 -47.27 20.83 -56.91
N ILE A 143 -46.87 21.60 -57.93
CA ILE A 143 -46.08 22.83 -57.82
C ILE A 143 -46.88 23.91 -57.08
N THR A 144 -48.18 24.02 -57.33
CA THR A 144 -49.05 24.97 -56.61
C THR A 144 -49.14 24.62 -55.12
N ASN A 145 -49.40 23.35 -54.77
CA ASN A 145 -49.40 22.88 -53.39
C ASN A 145 -48.02 23.01 -52.72
N ASN A 146 -46.96 22.59 -53.42
CA ASN A 146 -45.58 22.69 -52.94
C ASN A 146 -45.16 24.14 -52.75
N SER A 147 -45.61 25.10 -53.57
CA SER A 147 -45.30 26.52 -53.36
C SER A 147 -45.95 27.07 -52.07
N GLN A 148 -47.20 26.67 -51.76
CA GLN A 148 -47.83 26.99 -50.47
C GLN A 148 -47.09 26.35 -49.30
N MET A 149 -46.60 25.12 -49.47
CA MET A 149 -45.79 24.44 -48.46
C MET A 149 -44.41 25.09 -48.28
N ILE A 150 -43.77 25.53 -49.37
CA ILE A 150 -42.51 26.27 -49.36
C ILE A 150 -42.68 27.63 -48.67
N ILE A 151 -43.81 28.33 -48.86
CA ILE A 151 -44.11 29.58 -48.14
C ILE A 151 -44.20 29.32 -46.62
N LYS A 152 -44.90 28.25 -46.20
CA LYS A 152 -44.97 27.85 -44.78
C LYS A 152 -43.62 27.40 -44.22
N ILE A 153 -42.80 26.74 -45.04
CA ILE A 153 -41.44 26.35 -44.67
C ILE A 153 -40.53 27.58 -44.56
N ALA A 154 -40.66 28.57 -45.45
CA ALA A 154 -39.92 29.84 -45.37
C ALA A 154 -40.26 30.61 -44.10
N GLN A 155 -41.56 30.73 -43.76
CA GLN A 155 -42.01 31.32 -42.49
C GLN A 155 -41.38 30.61 -41.28
N ARG A 156 -41.40 29.27 -41.26
CA ARG A 156 -40.73 28.47 -40.23
C ARG A 156 -39.22 28.59 -40.23
N ILE A 157 -38.59 28.82 -41.38
CA ILE A 157 -37.14 29.04 -41.48
C ILE A 157 -36.78 30.41 -40.90
N ASP A 158 -37.59 31.44 -41.11
CA ASP A 158 -37.39 32.75 -40.47
C ASP A 158 -37.62 32.67 -38.95
N GLU A 159 -38.66 31.96 -38.46
CA GLU A 159 -38.85 31.66 -37.03
C GLU A 159 -37.62 30.93 -36.44
N VAL A 160 -37.20 29.81 -37.04
CA VAL A 160 -36.03 29.03 -36.59
C VAL A 160 -34.72 29.82 -36.70
N ARG A 161 -34.62 30.77 -37.64
CA ARG A 161 -33.47 31.66 -37.79
C ARG A 161 -33.42 32.70 -36.69
N ASP A 162 -34.55 33.26 -36.27
CA ASP A 162 -34.59 34.20 -35.14
C ASP A 162 -34.35 33.46 -33.81
N ASP A 163 -34.89 32.25 -33.62
CA ASP A 163 -34.52 31.36 -32.51
C ASP A 163 -33.01 31.05 -32.49
N LEU A 164 -32.43 30.68 -33.64
CA LEU A 164 -30.99 30.47 -33.81
C LEU A 164 -30.18 31.74 -33.53
N ARG A 165 -30.74 32.92 -33.77
CA ARG A 165 -30.11 34.21 -33.49
C ARG A 165 -30.16 34.56 -31.99
N GLU A 166 -31.22 34.20 -31.28
CA GLU A 166 -31.28 34.28 -29.82
C GLU A 166 -30.28 33.30 -29.17
N VAL A 167 -30.24 32.05 -29.65
CA VAL A 167 -29.26 31.04 -29.21
C VAL A 167 -27.83 31.46 -29.56
N SER A 168 -27.61 32.09 -30.73
CA SER A 168 -26.31 32.67 -31.09
C SER A 168 -25.94 33.85 -30.18
N GLY A 169 -26.90 34.65 -29.70
CA GLY A 169 -26.65 35.66 -28.67
C GLY A 169 -26.09 35.06 -27.37
N LYS A 170 -26.52 33.85 -27.01
CA LYS A 170 -25.97 33.08 -25.87
C LYS A 170 -24.56 32.53 -26.14
N THR A 171 -24.04 32.58 -27.36
CA THR A 171 -22.64 32.19 -27.67
C THR A 171 -21.62 33.16 -27.06
N ASN A 172 -22.02 34.39 -26.71
CA ASN A 172 -21.12 35.31 -26.01
C ASN A 172 -20.71 34.79 -24.62
N SER A 173 -21.56 34.05 -23.90
CA SER A 173 -21.15 33.44 -22.63
C SER A 173 -20.17 32.27 -22.82
N PHE A 174 -20.15 31.64 -24.00
CA PHE A 174 -19.13 30.63 -24.34
C PHE A 174 -17.74 31.25 -24.54
N LEU A 175 -17.66 32.50 -25.02
CA LEU A 175 -16.39 33.25 -25.09
C LEU A 175 -15.86 33.60 -23.69
N GLU A 176 -16.75 33.92 -22.73
CA GLU A 176 -16.37 34.12 -21.33
C GLU A 176 -15.85 32.82 -20.70
N ILE A 177 -16.52 31.67 -20.92
CA ILE A 177 -16.04 30.35 -20.48
C ILE A 177 -14.66 30.02 -21.07
N SER A 178 -14.41 30.34 -22.35
CA SER A 178 -13.11 30.13 -22.99
C SER A 178 -12.00 31.02 -22.41
N SER A 179 -12.35 32.26 -22.03
CA SER A 179 -11.48 33.19 -21.29
C SER A 179 -11.12 32.65 -19.89
N GLU A 180 -12.11 32.16 -19.15
CA GLU A 180 -11.89 31.55 -17.84
C GLU A 180 -11.06 30.25 -17.92
N MET A 181 -11.30 29.42 -18.94
CA MET A 181 -10.54 28.19 -19.14
C MET A 181 -9.07 28.46 -19.51
N ASN A 182 -8.78 29.55 -20.24
CA ASN A 182 -7.40 29.99 -20.48
C ASN A 182 -6.71 30.46 -19.18
N LYS A 183 -7.39 31.22 -18.32
CA LYS A 183 -6.85 31.60 -16.99
C LYS A 183 -6.63 30.38 -16.10
N LEU A 184 -7.53 29.40 -16.13
CA LEU A 184 -7.36 28.15 -15.39
C LEU A 184 -6.15 27.36 -15.92
N LYS A 185 -5.94 27.33 -17.25
CA LYS A 185 -4.78 26.70 -17.87
C LYS A 185 -3.47 27.37 -17.41
N GLU A 186 -3.41 28.70 -17.43
CA GLU A 186 -2.24 29.49 -16.98
C GLU A 186 -1.90 29.21 -15.51
N ASN A 187 -2.92 29.17 -14.63
CA ASN A 187 -2.75 28.78 -13.23
C ASN A 187 -2.26 27.32 -13.06
N ILE A 188 -2.72 26.39 -13.91
CA ILE A 188 -2.27 24.99 -13.89
C ILE A 188 -0.81 24.87 -14.37
N GLU A 189 -0.40 25.61 -15.41
CA GLU A 189 1.00 25.68 -15.85
C GLU A 189 1.90 26.27 -14.75
N GLU A 190 1.45 27.31 -14.02
CA GLU A 190 2.20 27.88 -12.88
C GLU A 190 2.33 26.88 -11.70
N ILE A 191 1.27 26.14 -11.38
CA ILE A 191 1.29 25.07 -10.35
C ILE A 191 2.19 23.90 -10.80
N SER A 192 2.20 23.56 -12.09
CA SER A 192 3.07 22.52 -12.65
C SER A 192 4.54 22.91 -12.50
N GLY A 193 4.93 24.14 -12.87
CA GLY A 193 6.29 24.64 -12.67
C GLY A 193 6.72 24.71 -11.20
N LYS A 194 5.79 25.03 -10.28
CA LYS A 194 6.04 24.95 -8.83
C LYS A 194 6.22 23.51 -8.35
N THR A 195 5.53 22.55 -8.96
CA THR A 195 5.66 21.10 -8.65
C THR A 195 6.99 20.54 -9.16
N GLU A 196 7.48 21.00 -10.32
CA GLU A 196 8.79 20.62 -10.85
C GLU A 196 9.95 21.07 -9.92
N ASN A 197 9.82 22.23 -9.28
CA ASN A 197 10.73 22.70 -8.23
C ASN A 197 10.65 21.90 -6.91
N ILE A 198 9.58 21.15 -6.66
CA ILE A 198 9.50 20.19 -5.54
C ILE A 198 10.27 18.90 -5.88
N ASN A 199 10.28 18.51 -7.15
CA ASN A 199 11.04 17.35 -7.62
C ASN A 199 12.57 17.60 -7.53
N THR A 200 13.05 18.79 -7.88
CA THR A 200 14.46 19.18 -7.65
C THR A 200 14.80 19.22 -6.16
N SER A 201 13.87 19.67 -5.30
CA SER A 201 14.03 19.60 -3.84
C SER A 201 14.16 18.15 -3.34
N THR A 202 13.47 17.20 -3.96
CA THR A 202 13.58 15.76 -3.65
C THR A 202 14.93 15.18 -4.10
N GLN A 203 15.47 15.62 -5.25
CA GLN A 203 16.83 15.25 -5.68
C GLN A 203 17.91 15.77 -4.71
N VAL A 204 17.74 16.97 -4.15
CA VAL A 204 18.64 17.52 -3.12
C VAL A 204 18.60 16.67 -1.84
N VAL A 205 17.41 16.20 -1.42
CA VAL A 205 17.28 15.30 -0.26
C VAL A 205 17.97 13.96 -0.50
N GLU A 206 17.82 13.35 -1.68
CA GLU A 206 18.51 12.08 -1.99
C GLU A 206 20.03 12.26 -2.10
N SER A 207 20.50 13.39 -2.64
CA SER A 207 21.94 13.72 -2.67
C SER A 207 22.52 13.92 -1.27
N LEU A 208 21.80 14.62 -0.38
CA LEU A 208 22.19 14.77 1.03
C LEU A 208 22.19 13.42 1.76
N LYS A 209 21.22 12.55 1.49
CA LYS A 209 21.18 11.18 2.04
C LYS A 209 22.39 10.35 1.59
N GLN A 210 22.77 10.41 0.31
CA GLN A 210 23.97 9.72 -0.19
C GLN A 210 25.26 10.26 0.44
N GLU A 211 25.38 11.57 0.64
CA GLU A 211 26.53 12.15 1.36
C GLU A 211 26.54 11.74 2.85
N PHE A 212 25.39 11.64 3.52
CA PHE A 212 25.33 11.08 4.87
C PHE A 212 25.70 9.59 4.93
N GLU A 213 25.29 8.77 3.97
CA GLU A 213 25.70 7.37 3.87
C GLU A 213 27.23 7.26 3.71
N LYS A 214 27.85 8.05 2.81
CA LYS A 214 29.32 8.12 2.67
C LYS A 214 30.03 8.57 3.95
N ILE A 215 29.47 9.53 4.69
CA ILE A 215 30.06 9.99 5.96
C ILE A 215 29.99 8.87 7.01
N ILE A 216 28.88 8.11 7.08
CA ILE A 216 28.74 6.96 7.98
C ILE A 216 29.76 5.86 7.61
N GLU A 217 29.94 5.59 6.32
CA GLU A 217 30.88 4.60 5.81
C GLU A 217 32.35 5.01 6.08
N GLY A 218 32.72 6.28 5.84
CA GLY A 218 34.04 6.81 6.18
C GLY A 218 34.32 6.88 7.70
N VAL A 219 33.28 6.98 8.54
CA VAL A 219 33.41 6.83 10.00
C VAL A 219 33.62 5.37 10.40
N ALA A 220 33.11 4.40 9.64
CA ALA A 220 33.45 2.99 9.82
C ALA A 220 34.92 2.72 9.44
N ASP A 221 35.42 3.29 8.35
CA ASP A 221 36.85 3.21 7.97
C ASP A 221 37.76 3.83 9.05
N ALA A 222 37.34 4.94 9.68
CA ALA A 222 38.04 5.53 10.81
C ALA A 222 38.17 4.58 12.03
N SER A 223 37.30 3.57 12.16
CA SER A 223 37.45 2.53 13.19
C SER A 223 38.58 1.53 12.89
N ASN A 224 38.95 1.36 11.61
CA ASN A 224 40.06 0.51 11.19
C ASN A 224 41.43 1.11 11.55
N VAL A 225 41.51 2.44 11.73
CA VAL A 225 42.75 3.14 12.16
C VAL A 225 43.31 2.54 13.45
N ASN A 226 42.47 2.08 14.38
CA ASN A 226 42.95 1.46 15.62
C ASN A 226 43.60 0.08 15.39
N ALA A 227 43.13 -0.69 14.39
CA ALA A 227 43.73 -1.95 13.99
C ALA A 227 45.06 -1.72 13.24
N GLU A 228 45.11 -0.72 12.37
CA GLU A 228 46.35 -0.30 11.69
C GLU A 228 47.40 0.20 12.70
N LEU A 229 46.99 0.93 13.74
CA LEU A 229 47.91 1.47 14.75
C LEU A 229 48.52 0.37 15.63
N GLU A 230 47.75 -0.67 15.99
CA GLU A 230 48.30 -1.88 16.63
C GLU A 230 49.19 -2.68 15.66
N ALA A 231 48.87 -2.77 14.36
CA ALA A 231 49.74 -3.43 13.37
C ALA A 231 51.07 -2.69 13.16
N ILE A 232 51.04 -1.35 13.16
CA ILE A 232 52.24 -0.49 13.11
C ILE A 232 53.06 -0.68 14.39
N LYS A 233 52.43 -0.72 15.56
CA LYS A 233 53.10 -0.98 16.85
C LYS A 233 53.79 -2.34 16.89
N ILE A 234 53.11 -3.41 16.47
CA ILE A 234 53.71 -4.75 16.29
C ILE A 234 54.91 -4.70 15.33
N SER A 235 54.80 -3.92 14.25
CA SER A 235 55.89 -3.76 13.29
C SER A 235 57.08 -2.99 13.87
N ILE A 236 56.84 -1.97 14.70
CA ILE A 236 57.88 -1.21 15.43
C ILE A 236 58.58 -2.12 16.44
N ASP A 237 57.85 -2.91 17.23
CA ASP A 237 58.42 -3.87 18.17
C ASP A 237 59.28 -4.93 17.44
N ALA A 238 58.80 -5.42 16.28
CA ALA A 238 59.54 -6.34 15.44
C ALA A 238 60.83 -5.71 14.87
N ILE A 239 60.79 -4.45 14.41
CA ILE A 239 61.97 -3.71 13.94
C ILE A 239 62.95 -3.47 15.10
N SER A 240 62.48 -3.08 16.28
CA SER A 240 63.27 -2.92 17.50
C SER A 240 64.02 -4.21 17.86
N SER A 241 63.35 -5.36 17.79
CA SER A 241 63.95 -6.69 18.01
C SER A 241 64.97 -7.12 16.94
N LYS A 242 64.95 -6.49 15.76
CA LYS A 242 65.96 -6.68 14.70
C LYS A 242 67.12 -5.69 14.85
N ALA A 243 66.85 -4.45 15.29
CA ALA A 243 67.88 -3.45 15.55
C ALA A 243 68.86 -3.93 16.64
N SER A 244 68.38 -4.55 17.71
CA SER A 244 69.25 -5.17 18.73
C SER A 244 70.12 -6.33 18.22
N LYS A 245 69.84 -6.88 17.02
CA LYS A 245 70.72 -7.83 16.34
C LYS A 245 71.76 -7.14 15.44
N ILE A 246 71.56 -5.89 15.04
CA ILE A 246 72.55 -5.13 14.25
C ILE A 246 73.79 -4.82 15.09
N ASP A 247 73.64 -4.59 16.40
CA ASP A 247 74.78 -4.47 17.32
C ASP A 247 75.70 -5.71 17.30
N SER A 248 75.15 -6.90 17.02
CA SER A 248 75.95 -8.14 16.86
C SER A 248 76.68 -8.25 15.52
N LEU A 249 76.26 -7.51 14.48
CA LEU A 249 76.90 -7.51 13.15
C LEU A 249 78.13 -6.59 13.09
N GLY A 250 78.28 -5.62 14.00
CA GLY A 250 79.47 -4.78 14.09
C GLY A 250 80.76 -5.58 14.23
N GLY A 251 80.73 -6.69 14.99
CA GLY A 251 81.87 -7.61 15.13
C GLY A 251 82.21 -8.41 13.87
N VAL A 252 81.26 -8.62 12.97
CA VAL A 252 81.48 -9.37 11.71
C VAL A 252 82.16 -8.50 10.66
N ILE A 253 81.84 -7.20 10.62
CA ILE A 253 82.40 -6.24 9.68
C ILE A 253 83.90 -6.04 9.90
N GLU A 254 84.36 -6.00 11.16
CA GLU A 254 85.79 -5.90 11.48
C GLU A 254 86.58 -7.15 11.00
N GLY A 255 85.98 -8.34 11.09
CA GLY A 255 86.61 -9.59 10.63
C GLY A 255 86.73 -9.70 9.10
N LEU A 256 85.74 -9.25 8.34
CA LEU A 256 85.78 -9.29 6.86
C LEU A 256 86.81 -8.32 6.27
N LYS A 257 86.98 -7.15 6.90
CA LYS A 257 88.01 -6.16 6.54
C LYS A 257 89.42 -6.77 6.56
N GLN A 258 89.70 -7.59 7.57
CA GLN A 258 91.00 -8.26 7.75
C GLN A 258 91.30 -9.34 6.68
N GLN A 259 90.26 -9.95 6.09
CA GLN A 259 90.43 -10.93 5.01
C GLN A 259 90.73 -10.26 3.66
N PHE A 260 90.14 -9.08 3.39
CA PHE A 260 90.30 -8.40 2.10
C PHE A 260 91.72 -7.88 1.86
N GLU A 261 92.39 -7.38 2.90
CA GLU A 261 93.81 -6.98 2.84
C GLU A 261 94.74 -8.15 2.45
N THR A 262 94.39 -9.39 2.81
CA THR A 262 95.21 -10.57 2.49
C THR A 262 95.13 -10.93 1.00
N VAL A 263 93.92 -10.91 0.42
CA VAL A 263 93.68 -11.40 -0.96
C VAL A 263 94.29 -10.49 -2.03
N SER A 264 94.32 -9.17 -1.80
CA SER A 264 94.82 -8.18 -2.76
C SER A 264 96.32 -8.28 -3.11
N SER A 265 97.06 -9.20 -2.46
CA SER A 265 98.51 -9.34 -2.60
C SER A 265 98.98 -10.36 -3.65
N SER A 266 98.09 -11.14 -4.27
CA SER A 266 98.45 -12.47 -4.84
C SER A 266 98.26 -12.72 -6.35
N VAL A 267 97.75 -11.79 -7.17
CA VAL A 267 97.39 -12.09 -8.58
C VAL A 267 97.96 -11.09 -9.60
N ASN A 268 98.89 -11.56 -10.44
CA ASN A 268 99.32 -10.96 -11.72
C ASN A 268 100.15 -11.97 -12.55
N SER A 269 99.63 -12.54 -13.67
CA SER A 269 100.35 -12.85 -14.95
C SER A 269 99.64 -13.77 -15.99
N SER A 270 99.72 -13.35 -17.28
CA SER A 270 99.91 -14.08 -18.58
C SER A 270 98.89 -15.08 -19.24
N ASP A 271 98.17 -14.62 -20.28
CA ASP A 271 98.37 -14.73 -21.76
C ASP A 271 98.56 -16.04 -22.63
N ALA A 272 97.65 -16.18 -23.64
CA ALA A 272 97.85 -16.24 -25.14
C ALA A 272 98.29 -17.51 -25.97
N ILE A 273 98.35 -17.33 -27.34
CA ILE A 273 98.80 -18.20 -28.48
C ILE A 273 97.70 -19.09 -29.14
N SER A 274 97.52 -19.33 -30.48
CA SER A 274 97.94 -18.71 -31.78
C SER A 274 97.10 -19.29 -33.00
N LEU A 275 97.37 -18.92 -34.28
CA LEU A 275 96.46 -19.09 -35.46
C LEU A 275 97.23 -19.23 -36.82
N GLU A 276 96.99 -20.26 -37.67
CA GLU A 276 97.55 -20.34 -39.07
C GLU A 276 96.76 -21.22 -40.08
N SER A 277 96.02 -22.26 -39.64
CA SER A 277 95.40 -23.27 -40.54
C SER A 277 94.25 -22.81 -41.46
N ILE A 278 93.89 -21.53 -41.45
CA ILE A 278 92.66 -21.01 -42.10
C ILE A 278 92.86 -20.72 -43.59
N LYS A 279 94.11 -20.52 -44.05
CA LYS A 279 94.38 -19.92 -45.37
C LYS A 279 94.19 -20.85 -46.58
N GLU A 280 94.21 -22.16 -46.39
CA GLU A 280 94.12 -23.14 -47.49
C GLU A 280 92.67 -23.55 -47.82
N LEU A 281 91.70 -23.29 -46.92
CA LEU A 281 90.29 -23.62 -47.16
C LEU A 281 89.59 -22.69 -48.18
N GLY A 282 90.00 -21.41 -48.24
CA GLY A 282 89.29 -20.37 -49.02
C GLY A 282 89.14 -20.71 -50.50
N GLY A 283 90.25 -21.03 -51.20
CA GLY A 283 90.25 -21.21 -52.65
C GLY A 283 89.45 -22.43 -53.17
N LYS A 284 88.95 -23.31 -52.29
CA LYS A 284 88.03 -24.40 -52.66
C LYS A 284 86.56 -24.00 -52.53
N ILE A 285 86.24 -22.96 -51.76
CA ILE A 285 84.87 -22.49 -51.51
C ILE A 285 84.35 -21.71 -52.73
N ASP A 286 85.13 -20.74 -53.23
CA ASP A 286 84.73 -19.84 -54.33
C ASP A 286 84.25 -20.59 -55.59
N LYS A 287 84.87 -21.74 -55.90
CA LYS A 287 84.51 -22.56 -57.07
C LYS A 287 83.19 -23.33 -56.89
N ILE A 288 82.90 -23.75 -55.66
CA ILE A 288 81.64 -24.43 -55.31
C ILE A 288 80.48 -23.43 -55.30
N GLU A 289 80.71 -22.22 -54.78
CA GLU A 289 79.72 -21.13 -54.74
C GLU A 289 79.20 -20.75 -56.15
N THR A 290 80.10 -20.73 -57.14
CA THR A 290 79.75 -20.38 -58.52
C THR A 290 78.82 -21.41 -59.18
N GLU A 291 79.02 -22.71 -58.94
CA GLU A 291 78.16 -23.76 -59.51
C GLU A 291 76.79 -23.81 -58.81
N ILE A 292 76.74 -23.65 -57.48
CA ILE A 292 75.49 -23.63 -56.69
C ILE A 292 74.53 -22.53 -57.15
N ASN A 293 75.02 -21.30 -57.37
CA ASN A 293 74.19 -20.18 -57.82
C ASN A 293 73.49 -20.44 -59.17
N SER A 294 74.10 -21.23 -60.06
CA SER A 294 73.49 -21.59 -61.35
C SER A 294 72.36 -22.63 -61.24
N LEU A 295 72.42 -23.52 -60.24
CA LEU A 295 71.36 -24.51 -59.98
C LEU A 295 70.17 -23.91 -59.24
N SER A 296 70.40 -23.01 -58.27
CA SER A 296 69.33 -22.41 -57.45
C SER A 296 68.25 -21.75 -58.31
N HIS A 297 68.66 -20.88 -59.24
CA HIS A 297 67.74 -20.14 -60.12
C HIS A 297 66.85 -21.02 -61.01
N ARG A 298 67.21 -22.29 -61.25
CA ARG A 298 66.41 -23.23 -62.05
C ARG A 298 65.44 -24.06 -61.21
N ALA A 299 65.67 -24.21 -59.90
CA ALA A 299 64.78 -24.91 -58.99
C ALA A 299 63.61 -24.02 -58.51
N ASP A 300 63.87 -22.74 -58.25
CA ASP A 300 62.87 -21.81 -57.69
C ASP A 300 61.62 -21.65 -58.58
N SER A 301 61.79 -21.69 -59.90
CA SER A 301 60.68 -21.51 -60.85
C SER A 301 59.70 -22.69 -60.94
N THR A 302 60.06 -23.88 -60.45
CA THR A 302 59.16 -25.05 -60.45
C THR A 302 58.59 -25.38 -59.07
N ALA A 303 59.26 -25.00 -57.98
CA ALA A 303 58.72 -25.13 -56.63
C ALA A 303 57.52 -24.20 -56.37
N PHE A 304 57.56 -22.97 -56.92
CA PHE A 304 56.56 -21.93 -56.70
C PHE A 304 55.11 -22.35 -57.02
N VAL A 305 54.88 -23.20 -58.02
CA VAL A 305 53.52 -23.64 -58.41
C VAL A 305 52.98 -24.74 -57.48
N GLY A 306 53.85 -25.63 -56.99
CA GLY A 306 53.46 -26.72 -56.09
C GLY A 306 53.12 -26.23 -54.68
N GLU A 307 53.88 -25.25 -54.18
CA GLU A 307 53.68 -24.69 -52.84
C GLU A 307 52.37 -23.90 -52.74
N ASN A 308 52.08 -23.04 -53.73
CA ASN A 308 50.81 -22.31 -53.79
C ASN A 308 49.59 -23.25 -53.86
N LEU A 309 49.68 -24.39 -54.57
CA LEU A 309 48.58 -25.35 -54.66
C LEU A 309 48.34 -26.08 -53.32
N LYS A 310 49.41 -26.38 -52.56
CA LYS A 310 49.30 -26.90 -51.19
C LYS A 310 48.66 -25.89 -50.24
N VAL A 311 49.11 -24.63 -50.27
CA VAL A 311 48.55 -23.56 -49.42
C VAL A 311 47.05 -23.41 -49.68
N VAL A 312 46.61 -23.37 -50.93
CA VAL A 312 45.17 -23.32 -51.28
C VAL A 312 44.40 -24.55 -50.79
N GLN A 313 45.01 -25.75 -50.82
CA GLN A 313 44.40 -26.97 -50.30
C GLN A 313 44.31 -27.00 -48.76
N GLU A 314 45.31 -26.45 -48.08
CA GLU A 314 45.36 -26.30 -46.62
C GLU A 314 44.34 -25.24 -46.16
N ASP A 315 44.30 -24.07 -46.82
CA ASP A 315 43.31 -23.02 -46.59
C ASP A 315 41.88 -23.53 -46.80
N PHE A 316 41.63 -24.31 -47.86
CA PHE A 316 40.31 -24.91 -48.10
C PHE A 316 39.94 -25.93 -47.01
N SER A 317 40.90 -26.70 -46.50
CA SER A 317 40.69 -27.66 -45.41
C SER A 317 40.40 -26.96 -44.09
N ASN A 318 41.17 -25.90 -43.78
CA ASN A 318 40.99 -25.05 -42.61
C ASN A 318 39.64 -24.31 -42.66
N PHE A 319 39.27 -23.76 -43.82
CA PHE A 319 37.96 -23.15 -44.05
C PHE A 319 36.83 -24.16 -43.80
N LYS A 320 36.95 -25.37 -44.36
CA LYS A 320 35.95 -26.44 -44.18
C LYS A 320 35.78 -26.82 -42.71
N SER A 321 36.88 -27.01 -41.94
CA SER A 321 36.78 -27.31 -40.50
C SER A 321 36.09 -26.16 -39.76
N ASN A 322 36.56 -24.92 -39.95
CA ASN A 322 36.05 -23.74 -39.26
C ASN A 322 34.56 -23.49 -39.55
N VAL A 323 34.08 -23.80 -40.76
CA VAL A 323 32.64 -23.78 -41.11
C VAL A 323 31.87 -24.89 -40.37
N TYR A 324 32.36 -26.13 -40.35
CA TYR A 324 31.71 -27.22 -39.61
C TYR A 324 31.65 -26.95 -38.10
N ASP A 325 32.75 -26.49 -37.51
CA ASP A 325 32.84 -26.16 -36.08
C ASP A 325 31.89 -25.01 -35.69
N LYS A 326 31.77 -23.99 -36.55
CA LYS A 326 30.79 -22.90 -36.37
C LYS A 326 29.35 -23.38 -36.52
N THR A 327 29.04 -24.22 -37.50
CA THR A 327 27.69 -24.79 -37.68
C THR A 327 27.29 -25.62 -36.46
N ASN A 328 28.16 -26.51 -35.98
CA ASN A 328 27.92 -27.28 -34.75
C ASN A 328 27.71 -26.38 -33.52
N ASN A 329 28.49 -25.29 -33.39
CA ASN A 329 28.33 -24.33 -32.29
C ASN A 329 26.99 -23.56 -32.38
N ILE A 330 26.54 -23.22 -33.59
CA ILE A 330 25.23 -22.59 -33.83
C ILE A 330 24.10 -23.55 -33.47
N GLU A 331 24.19 -24.83 -33.87
CA GLU A 331 23.15 -25.82 -33.60
C GLU A 331 23.02 -26.18 -32.11
N GLN A 332 24.13 -26.24 -31.37
CA GLN A 332 24.11 -26.34 -29.90
C GLN A 332 23.49 -25.12 -29.22
N LYS A 333 23.75 -23.91 -29.73
CA LYS A 333 23.13 -22.67 -29.24
C LYS A 333 21.63 -22.64 -29.52
N ILE A 334 21.19 -23.02 -30.71
CA ILE A 334 19.77 -23.13 -31.07
C ILE A 334 19.06 -24.14 -30.16
N SER A 335 19.67 -25.29 -29.91
CA SER A 335 19.13 -26.31 -28.98
C SER A 335 18.97 -25.75 -27.56
N SER A 336 20.01 -25.07 -27.05
CA SER A 336 19.99 -24.43 -25.73
C SER A 336 18.91 -23.34 -25.61
N VAL A 337 18.71 -22.55 -26.68
CA VAL A 337 17.65 -21.53 -26.77
C VAL A 337 16.25 -22.17 -26.85
N SER A 338 16.11 -23.31 -27.54
CA SER A 338 14.83 -24.04 -27.59
C SER A 338 14.43 -24.58 -26.22
N ASP A 339 15.38 -25.09 -25.43
CA ASP A 339 15.09 -25.61 -24.10
C ASP A 339 14.85 -24.50 -23.07
N THR A 340 15.51 -23.34 -23.17
CA THR A 340 15.12 -22.17 -22.36
C THR A 340 13.75 -21.63 -22.76
N LEU A 341 13.38 -21.64 -24.04
CA LEU A 341 12.04 -21.25 -24.50
C LEU A 341 10.95 -22.16 -23.92
N LYS A 342 11.08 -23.49 -24.03
CA LYS A 342 10.12 -24.44 -23.42
C LYS A 342 10.00 -24.25 -21.92
N ARG A 343 11.12 -23.99 -21.24
CA ARG A 343 11.14 -23.77 -19.79
C ARG A 343 10.53 -22.42 -19.40
N GLN A 344 10.62 -21.41 -20.27
CA GLN A 344 9.90 -20.14 -20.15
C GLN A 344 8.39 -20.34 -20.35
N GLU A 345 7.96 -21.07 -21.39
CA GLU A 345 6.54 -21.40 -21.63
C GLU A 345 5.91 -22.11 -20.41
N ALA A 346 6.58 -23.15 -19.88
CA ALA A 346 6.14 -23.84 -18.66
C ALA A 346 6.08 -22.90 -17.43
N SER A 347 7.07 -22.01 -17.28
CA SER A 347 7.07 -20.99 -16.22
C SER A 347 5.93 -19.98 -16.37
N THR A 348 5.57 -19.62 -17.61
CA THR A 348 4.43 -18.73 -17.91
C THR A 348 3.10 -19.42 -17.60
N GLU A 349 2.95 -20.71 -17.94
CA GLU A 349 1.73 -21.47 -17.59
C GLU A 349 1.57 -21.64 -16.07
N GLU A 350 2.66 -21.91 -15.34
CA GLU A 350 2.65 -21.90 -13.87
C GLU A 350 2.31 -20.53 -13.29
N PHE A 351 2.85 -19.45 -13.87
CA PHE A 351 2.57 -18.08 -13.45
C PHE A 351 1.07 -17.76 -13.60
N HIS A 352 0.46 -18.10 -14.74
CA HIS A 352 -0.97 -17.92 -14.95
C HIS A 352 -1.82 -18.73 -13.94
N LYS A 353 -1.50 -20.00 -13.70
CA LYS A 353 -2.22 -20.83 -12.72
C LYS A 353 -2.09 -20.29 -11.29
N LYS A 354 -0.92 -19.80 -10.89
CA LYS A 354 -0.70 -19.15 -9.58
C LYS A 354 -1.44 -17.82 -9.48
N SER A 355 -1.43 -17.02 -10.55
CA SER A 355 -2.12 -15.72 -10.61
C SER A 355 -3.64 -15.87 -10.51
N GLU A 356 -4.23 -16.88 -11.17
CA GLU A 356 -5.67 -17.13 -11.11
C GLU A 356 -6.11 -17.54 -9.69
N LYS A 357 -5.37 -18.46 -9.06
CA LYS A 357 -5.60 -18.85 -7.66
C LYS A 357 -5.45 -17.67 -6.69
N LEU A 358 -4.48 -16.78 -6.92
CA LEU A 358 -4.30 -15.55 -6.15
C LEU A 358 -5.50 -14.60 -6.32
N PHE A 359 -6.05 -14.50 -7.54
CA PHE A 359 -7.24 -13.70 -7.81
C PHE A 359 -8.48 -14.26 -7.08
N GLU A 360 -8.71 -15.57 -7.11
CA GLU A 360 -9.79 -16.22 -6.36
C GLU A 360 -9.66 -15.98 -4.84
N GLU A 361 -8.45 -16.15 -4.28
CA GLU A 361 -8.17 -15.89 -2.87
C GLU A 361 -8.39 -14.41 -2.51
N ILE A 362 -7.97 -13.47 -3.36
CA ILE A 362 -8.22 -12.03 -3.19
C ILE A 362 -9.72 -11.70 -3.22
N GLN A 363 -10.52 -12.30 -4.11
CA GLN A 363 -11.98 -12.09 -4.13
C GLN A 363 -12.65 -12.64 -2.87
N SER A 364 -12.21 -13.81 -2.40
CA SER A 364 -12.68 -14.42 -1.15
C SER A 364 -12.39 -13.50 0.06
N VAL A 365 -11.13 -13.03 0.19
CA VAL A 365 -10.72 -12.08 1.23
C VAL A 365 -11.52 -10.78 1.13
N ARG A 366 -11.70 -10.21 -0.07
CA ARG A 366 -12.48 -8.99 -0.29
C ARG A 366 -13.92 -9.13 0.19
N ASN A 367 -14.57 -10.27 -0.09
CA ASN A 367 -15.94 -10.53 0.35
C ASN A 367 -16.05 -10.67 1.88
N VAL A 368 -15.10 -11.37 2.52
CA VAL A 368 -15.04 -11.50 3.99
C VAL A 368 -14.77 -10.15 4.65
N THR A 369 -13.82 -9.36 4.12
CA THR A 369 -13.49 -8.03 4.64
C THR A 369 -14.65 -7.04 4.47
N ASN A 370 -15.33 -7.04 3.32
CA ASN A 370 -16.50 -6.19 3.09
C ASN A 370 -17.65 -6.55 4.06
N LYS A 371 -17.87 -7.84 4.30
CA LYS A 371 -18.89 -8.29 5.27
C LYS A 371 -18.52 -7.86 6.70
N ALA A 372 -17.32 -8.19 7.17
CA ALA A 372 -16.85 -7.82 8.51
C ALA A 372 -16.86 -6.30 8.75
N SER A 373 -16.50 -5.50 7.73
CA SER A 373 -16.57 -4.04 7.76
C SER A 373 -18.01 -3.51 7.82
N SER A 374 -18.94 -4.13 7.07
CA SER A 374 -20.36 -3.79 7.13
C SER A 374 -20.96 -4.11 8.50
N ASP A 375 -20.70 -5.30 9.02
CA ASP A 375 -21.23 -5.77 10.31
C ASP A 375 -20.67 -4.91 11.46
N SER A 376 -19.35 -4.63 11.47
CA SER A 376 -18.73 -3.70 12.43
C SER A 376 -19.31 -2.28 12.36
N SER A 377 -19.63 -1.79 11.15
CA SER A 377 -20.25 -0.46 10.97
C SER A 377 -21.68 -0.43 11.51
N LYS A 378 -22.45 -1.51 11.33
CA LYS A 378 -23.80 -1.67 11.91
C LYS A 378 -23.75 -1.75 13.45
N GLU A 379 -22.81 -2.49 14.01
CA GLU A 379 -22.61 -2.56 15.48
C GLU A 379 -22.25 -1.20 16.08
N ILE A 380 -21.31 -0.46 15.47
CA ILE A 380 -20.96 0.90 15.90
C ILE A 380 -22.18 1.83 15.79
N MET A 381 -22.96 1.72 14.72
CA MET A 381 -24.20 2.50 14.57
C MET A 381 -25.25 2.13 15.64
N ALA A 382 -25.39 0.85 16.00
CA ALA A 382 -26.27 0.39 17.07
C ALA A 382 -25.86 0.97 18.43
N LEU A 383 -24.56 0.93 18.75
CA LEU A 383 -24.02 1.49 19.99
C LEU A 383 -24.17 3.02 20.07
N LEU A 384 -23.96 3.72 18.96
CA LEU A 384 -24.20 5.17 18.89
C LEU A 384 -25.68 5.51 19.08
N LYS A 385 -26.60 4.78 18.43
CA LYS A 385 -28.05 4.96 18.60
C LYS A 385 -28.53 4.60 20.01
N LEU A 386 -27.93 3.58 20.63
CA LEU A 386 -28.19 3.23 22.03
C LEU A 386 -27.74 4.34 22.99
N SER A 387 -26.57 4.94 22.75
CA SER A 387 -26.05 6.06 23.53
C SER A 387 -26.92 7.33 23.37
N GLU A 388 -27.33 7.65 22.14
CA GLU A 388 -28.26 8.75 21.84
C GLU A 388 -29.60 8.56 22.56
N TYR A 389 -30.16 7.35 22.51
CA TYR A 389 -31.37 6.96 23.23
C TYR A 389 -31.22 7.11 24.75
N GLN A 390 -30.17 6.54 25.36
CA GLN A 390 -29.92 6.64 26.80
C GLN A 390 -29.71 8.08 27.26
N SER A 391 -29.02 8.90 26.46
CA SER A 391 -28.85 10.33 26.70
C SER A 391 -30.18 11.08 26.65
N SER A 392 -31.01 10.81 25.63
CA SER A 392 -32.34 11.41 25.47
C SER A 392 -33.27 11.06 26.64
N ILE A 393 -33.38 9.78 27.02
CA ILE A 393 -34.17 9.37 28.20
C ILE A 393 -33.66 10.08 29.45
N ARG A 394 -32.34 10.11 29.70
CA ARG A 394 -31.76 10.79 30.87
C ARG A 394 -32.13 12.28 30.88
N MET A 395 -31.91 13.00 29.79
CA MET A 395 -32.17 14.44 29.68
C MET A 395 -33.65 14.78 29.94
N ASN A 396 -34.59 14.00 29.38
CA ASN A 396 -36.02 14.20 29.66
C ASN A 396 -36.34 13.93 31.15
N THR A 397 -35.75 12.87 31.75
CA THR A 397 -36.03 12.50 33.15
C THR A 397 -35.44 13.45 34.19
N GLU A 398 -34.35 14.14 33.86
CA GLU A 398 -33.74 15.14 34.73
C GLU A 398 -34.60 16.41 34.84
N SER A 399 -35.44 16.70 33.83
CA SER A 399 -36.34 17.87 33.84
C SER A 399 -37.23 17.93 35.09
N LYS A 400 -37.26 19.09 35.75
CA LYS A 400 -38.06 19.31 36.98
C LYS A 400 -39.57 19.29 36.72
N TYR A 401 -39.99 19.62 35.50
CA TYR A 401 -41.37 19.65 35.06
C TYR A 401 -41.49 18.92 33.73
N GLY A 402 -42.61 18.25 33.51
CA GLY A 402 -42.95 17.57 32.26
C GLY A 402 -44.41 17.17 32.29
N ASP A 403 -44.94 16.74 31.15
CA ASP A 403 -46.33 16.29 31.05
C ASP A 403 -46.45 14.83 30.55
N ALA A 404 -47.69 14.37 30.37
CA ALA A 404 -47.96 13.04 29.86
C ALA A 404 -47.41 12.80 28.44
N LYS A 405 -47.26 13.83 27.61
CA LYS A 405 -46.69 13.74 26.25
C LYS A 405 -45.18 13.56 26.29
N ASP A 406 -44.49 14.11 27.29
CA ASP A 406 -43.06 13.85 27.50
C ASP A 406 -42.83 12.36 27.82
N ILE A 407 -43.70 11.73 28.62
CA ILE A 407 -43.69 10.28 28.83
C ILE A 407 -44.02 9.52 27.54
N GLU A 408 -45.03 9.96 26.77
CA GLU A 408 -45.37 9.35 25.48
C GLU A 408 -44.19 9.40 24.49
N LYS A 409 -43.44 10.51 24.46
CA LYS A 409 -42.23 10.68 23.66
C LYS A 409 -41.11 9.74 24.10
N MET A 410 -40.86 9.63 25.41
CA MET A 410 -39.88 8.67 25.96
C MET A 410 -40.27 7.21 25.65
N ALA A 411 -41.57 6.88 25.69
CA ALA A 411 -42.08 5.58 25.34
C ALA A 411 -41.91 5.27 23.84
N LYS A 412 -42.23 6.21 22.95
CA LYS A 412 -41.99 6.09 21.49
C LYS A 412 -40.51 5.88 21.16
N LEU A 413 -39.62 6.67 21.74
CA LEU A 413 -38.16 6.51 21.60
C LEU A 413 -37.68 5.11 22.05
N THR A 414 -38.34 4.52 23.05
CA THR A 414 -38.03 3.18 23.57
C THR A 414 -38.44 2.09 22.57
N THR A 415 -39.60 2.23 21.94
CA THR A 415 -40.06 1.32 20.88
C THR A 415 -39.22 1.46 19.61
N GLU A 416 -38.81 2.67 19.25
CA GLU A 416 -37.92 2.92 18.11
C GLU A 416 -36.55 2.24 18.27
N ILE A 417 -35.91 2.34 19.44
CA ILE A 417 -34.60 1.69 19.67
C ILE A 417 -34.72 0.16 19.75
N ILE A 418 -35.83 -0.39 20.28
CA ILE A 418 -36.11 -1.84 20.26
C ILE A 418 -36.20 -2.34 18.81
N ASN A 419 -37.04 -1.69 17.98
CA ASN A 419 -37.21 -2.06 16.57
C ASN A 419 -35.89 -1.96 15.78
N LEU A 420 -35.01 -1.01 16.13
CA LEU A 420 -33.68 -0.87 15.53
C LEU A 420 -32.78 -2.07 15.85
N PHE A 421 -32.73 -2.49 17.12
CA PHE A 421 -31.93 -3.65 17.57
C PHE A 421 -32.49 -4.99 17.05
N ASP A 422 -33.81 -5.14 16.97
CA ASP A 422 -34.44 -6.33 16.38
C ASP A 422 -34.15 -6.42 14.88
N LYS A 423 -34.22 -5.30 14.15
CA LYS A 423 -33.83 -5.25 12.73
C LYS A 423 -32.36 -5.60 12.52
N ILE A 424 -31.46 -5.05 13.34
CA ILE A 424 -30.02 -5.38 13.27
C ILE A 424 -29.77 -6.85 13.61
N SER A 425 -30.47 -7.42 14.59
CA SER A 425 -30.40 -8.86 14.90
C SER A 425 -30.80 -9.75 13.70
N VAL A 426 -31.88 -9.38 12.99
CA VAL A 426 -32.33 -10.13 11.80
C VAL A 426 -31.33 -9.99 10.65
N GLU A 427 -30.74 -8.81 10.45
CA GLU A 427 -29.76 -8.57 9.38
C GLU A 427 -28.39 -9.22 9.64
N SER A 428 -27.92 -9.24 10.88
CA SER A 428 -26.62 -9.84 11.25
C SER A 428 -26.69 -11.36 11.41
N GLY A 429 -27.88 -11.94 11.58
CA GLY A 429 -28.08 -13.36 11.86
C GLY A 429 -27.74 -13.78 13.29
N GLU A 430 -27.11 -12.90 14.07
CA GLU A 430 -26.89 -13.04 15.50
C GLU A 430 -28.01 -12.37 16.30
N LYS A 431 -28.43 -13.02 17.39
CA LYS A 431 -29.52 -12.53 18.22
C LYS A 431 -28.97 -11.47 19.20
N ILE A 432 -28.93 -10.21 18.76
CA ILE A 432 -28.48 -9.04 19.53
C ILE A 432 -29.69 -8.15 19.90
N PRO A 433 -30.68 -8.65 20.66
CA PRO A 433 -31.81 -7.83 21.08
C PRO A 433 -31.33 -6.74 22.05
N LEU A 434 -32.07 -5.64 22.14
CA LEU A 434 -31.77 -4.58 23.11
C LEU A 434 -31.71 -5.17 24.53
N PRO A 435 -30.61 -4.98 25.31
CA PRO A 435 -30.45 -5.62 26.61
C PRO A 435 -31.61 -5.33 27.57
N HIS A 436 -32.08 -6.37 28.25
CA HIS A 436 -33.25 -6.32 29.13
C HIS A 436 -33.11 -5.27 30.24
N GLU A 437 -31.89 -5.07 30.73
CA GLU A 437 -31.52 -4.07 31.72
C GLU A 437 -31.78 -2.64 31.23
N VAL A 438 -31.57 -2.37 29.93
CA VAL A 438 -31.86 -1.06 29.32
C VAL A 438 -33.36 -0.83 29.22
N ARG A 439 -34.13 -1.87 28.88
CA ARG A 439 -35.60 -1.82 28.80
C ARG A 439 -36.21 -1.57 30.18
N GLN A 440 -35.77 -2.31 31.18
CA GLN A 440 -36.15 -2.09 32.58
C GLN A 440 -35.74 -0.71 33.10
N TRP A 441 -34.51 -0.26 32.80
CA TRP A 441 -34.03 1.06 33.20
C TRP A 441 -34.90 2.18 32.63
N ALA A 442 -35.26 2.12 31.35
CA ALA A 442 -36.08 3.14 30.71
C ALA A 442 -37.51 3.19 31.25
N VAL A 443 -38.20 2.04 31.36
CA VAL A 443 -39.54 1.98 31.96
C VAL A 443 -39.53 2.44 33.42
N SER A 444 -38.50 2.05 34.17
CA SER A 444 -38.28 2.53 35.54
C SER A 444 -38.09 4.05 35.61
N LYS A 445 -37.36 4.65 34.66
CA LYS A 445 -37.18 6.10 34.58
C LYS A 445 -38.45 6.85 34.21
N MET A 446 -39.31 6.28 33.36
CA MET A 446 -40.63 6.86 33.06
C MET A 446 -41.57 6.81 34.27
N LEU A 447 -41.51 5.75 35.09
CA LEU A 447 -42.25 5.67 36.35
C LEU A 447 -41.76 6.72 37.38
N ASP A 448 -40.44 6.93 37.50
CA ASP A 448 -39.88 8.00 38.35
C ASP A 448 -40.34 9.40 37.90
N CYS A 449 -40.48 9.62 36.59
CA CYS A 449 -41.05 10.87 36.05
C CYS A 449 -42.54 11.01 36.36
N GLY A 450 -43.30 9.91 36.31
CA GLY A 450 -44.71 9.90 36.67
C GLY A 450 -44.97 10.35 38.11
N ASP A 451 -44.14 9.89 39.05
CA ASP A 451 -44.13 10.35 40.45
C ASP A 451 -43.79 11.85 40.54
N LYS A 452 -42.63 12.22 39.99
CA LYS A 452 -42.06 13.58 40.03
C LYS A 452 -42.94 14.65 39.40
N TRP A 453 -43.75 14.30 38.40
CA TRP A 453 -44.65 15.21 37.69
C TRP A 453 -46.14 15.00 38.07
N GLU A 454 -46.40 14.24 39.15
CA GLU A 454 -47.75 13.96 39.70
C GLU A 454 -48.76 13.38 38.67
N ILE A 455 -48.26 12.60 37.71
CA ILE A 455 -49.07 11.98 36.65
C ILE A 455 -49.79 10.76 37.23
N ARG A 456 -51.11 10.70 37.01
CA ARG A 456 -51.97 9.58 37.47
C ARG A 456 -51.52 8.27 36.84
N PHE A 457 -51.46 7.22 37.67
CA PHE A 457 -51.07 5.88 37.24
C PHE A 457 -51.84 5.37 36.01
N SER A 458 -53.16 5.58 35.96
CA SER A 458 -54.02 5.16 34.83
C SER A 458 -53.57 5.75 33.48
N ASP A 459 -53.16 7.02 33.49
CA ASP A 459 -52.79 7.75 32.28
C ASP A 459 -51.41 7.31 31.81
N LEU A 460 -50.46 7.19 32.75
CA LEU A 460 -49.11 6.67 32.51
C LEU A 460 -49.14 5.22 32.03
N TYR A 461 -49.90 4.35 32.68
CA TYR A 461 -50.05 2.94 32.31
C TYR A 461 -50.67 2.78 30.91
N SER A 462 -51.67 3.59 30.57
CA SER A 462 -52.25 3.63 29.23
C SER A 462 -51.21 4.04 28.17
N ILE A 463 -50.40 5.07 28.46
CA ILE A 463 -49.33 5.53 27.55
C ILE A 463 -48.27 4.45 27.34
N LEU A 464 -47.75 3.84 28.40
CA LEU A 464 -46.74 2.78 28.30
C LEU A 464 -47.29 1.56 27.56
N THR A 465 -48.52 1.15 27.87
CA THR A 465 -49.17 -0.01 27.23
C THR A 465 -49.42 0.21 25.75
N ASN A 466 -49.84 1.42 25.34
CA ASN A 466 -50.11 1.75 23.95
C ASN A 466 -48.83 1.99 23.12
N ALA A 467 -47.78 2.53 23.72
CA ALA A 467 -46.55 2.87 23.00
C ALA A 467 -45.51 1.74 22.97
N ILE A 468 -45.34 1.00 24.06
CA ILE A 468 -44.32 -0.06 24.22
C ILE A 468 -44.92 -1.47 24.01
N GLY A 469 -46.22 -1.64 24.25
CA GLY A 469 -46.92 -2.92 24.12
C GLY A 469 -46.92 -3.76 25.40
N ARG A 470 -47.96 -4.58 25.57
CA ARG A 470 -48.24 -5.36 26.79
C ARG A 470 -47.11 -6.33 27.16
N ASP A 471 -46.64 -7.12 26.20
CA ASP A 471 -45.62 -8.15 26.45
C ASP A 471 -44.27 -7.53 26.83
N MET A 472 -43.90 -6.43 26.18
CA MET A 472 -42.66 -5.71 26.50
C MET A 472 -42.74 -4.98 27.84
N LEU A 473 -43.89 -4.40 28.17
CA LEU A 473 -44.12 -3.78 29.47
C LEU A 473 -44.08 -4.82 30.59
N LYS A 474 -44.63 -6.03 30.37
CA LYS A 474 -44.61 -7.15 31.30
C LYS A 474 -43.19 -7.58 31.70
N GLU A 475 -42.26 -7.65 30.76
CA GLU A 475 -40.85 -7.94 31.05
C GLU A 475 -40.13 -6.78 31.73
N SER A 476 -40.49 -5.54 31.37
CA SER A 476 -39.71 -4.34 31.72
C SER A 476 -40.15 -3.66 33.02
N ILE A 477 -41.34 -3.97 33.54
CA ILE A 477 -41.92 -3.29 34.69
C ILE A 477 -41.47 -3.88 36.03
N ARG A 478 -41.02 -3.02 36.95
CA ARG A 478 -40.64 -3.43 38.31
C ARG A 478 -41.80 -3.21 39.28
N ILE A 479 -42.54 -4.29 39.57
CA ILE A 479 -43.72 -4.29 40.46
C ILE A 479 -43.44 -3.62 41.82
N GLN A 480 -42.26 -3.84 42.39
CA GLN A 480 -41.79 -3.16 43.62
C GLN A 480 -41.85 -1.63 43.49
N GLN A 481 -41.33 -1.07 42.38
CA GLN A 481 -41.30 0.37 42.15
C GLN A 481 -42.71 0.94 41.98
N VAL A 482 -43.59 0.24 41.25
CA VAL A 482 -44.99 0.70 41.11
C VAL A 482 -45.71 0.67 42.46
N ARG A 483 -45.47 -0.34 43.30
CA ARG A 483 -46.04 -0.39 44.66
C ARG A 483 -45.58 0.77 45.52
N ASP A 484 -44.29 1.10 45.44
CA ASP A 484 -43.68 2.10 46.32
C ASP A 484 -44.02 3.55 45.88
N ILE A 485 -44.35 3.77 44.59
CA ILE A 485 -44.83 5.06 44.04
C ILE A 485 -46.36 5.18 44.12
N TYR A 486 -47.09 4.23 43.53
CA TYR A 486 -48.54 4.32 43.28
C TYR A 486 -49.40 3.44 44.19
N GLY A 487 -48.79 2.69 45.10
CA GLY A 487 -49.48 1.85 46.09
C GLY A 487 -49.99 0.52 45.55
N ILE A 488 -50.62 -0.27 46.44
CA ILE A 488 -51.01 -1.65 46.16
C ILE A 488 -52.08 -1.77 45.07
N ARG A 489 -52.98 -0.79 44.94
CA ARG A 489 -54.08 -0.82 43.96
C ARG A 489 -53.58 -0.78 42.51
N ALA A 490 -52.52 -0.01 42.23
CA ALA A 490 -51.87 0.03 40.92
C ALA A 490 -51.15 -1.28 40.59
N VAL A 491 -50.62 -1.98 41.61
CA VAL A 491 -50.02 -3.31 41.45
C VAL A 491 -51.09 -4.35 41.09
N ASP A 492 -52.24 -4.32 41.76
CA ASP A 492 -53.34 -5.24 41.47
C ASP A 492 -53.91 -5.01 40.05
N GLU A 493 -53.95 -3.76 39.58
CA GLU A 493 -54.33 -3.40 38.20
C GLU A 493 -53.36 -3.99 37.17
N ILE A 494 -52.05 -3.81 37.36
CA ILE A 494 -51.01 -4.41 36.48
C ILE A 494 -51.08 -5.94 36.50
N ARG A 495 -51.21 -6.56 37.68
CA ARG A 495 -51.20 -8.02 37.82
C ARG A 495 -52.37 -8.66 37.08
N ASN A 496 -53.55 -8.05 37.16
CA ASN A 496 -54.74 -8.51 36.44
C ASN A 496 -54.63 -8.29 34.92
N ASP A 497 -54.11 -7.15 34.45
CA ASP A 497 -54.11 -6.81 33.01
C ASP A 497 -52.90 -7.36 32.22
N LEU A 498 -51.73 -7.51 32.86
CA LEU A 498 -50.53 -8.14 32.27
C LEU A 498 -50.39 -9.62 32.64
N ASN A 499 -51.29 -10.17 33.47
CA ASN A 499 -51.27 -11.55 33.94
C ASN A 499 -49.91 -11.93 34.56
N ILE A 500 -49.48 -11.15 35.56
CA ILE A 500 -48.21 -11.28 36.30
C ILE A 500 -48.53 -11.85 37.69
N SER A 501 -47.85 -12.93 38.08
CA SER A 501 -48.12 -13.65 39.34
C SER A 501 -47.56 -12.97 40.61
#